data_AF-A0A959IVR8-F1
#
_entry.id   AF-A0A959IVR8-F1
#
_cell.length_a   1.000
_cell.length_b   1.000
_cell.length_c   1.000
_cell.angle_alpha   90.00
_cell.angle_beta   90.00
_cell.angle_gamma   90.00
#
_symmetry.space_group_name_H-M   'P 1'
#
loop_
_entity.id
_entity.type
_entity.pdbx_description
1 polymer ?
#
loop_
_entity_poly.entity_id
_entity_poly.type
_entity_poly.pdbx_seq_one_letter_code
_entity_poly.pdbx_strand_id
1 'polypeptide(L)' 'MHTQKVHFTNDKGYQLSARLELPVNQKPHTYALFAHCFTCNKNLSAVRNISRSLNMAGIAVLRFDFTG' A
#
# COMPACT_ATOMS: atom_id res chain seq x y z
N MET A 1 10.13 -3.08 -7.80
CA MET A 1 9.59 -2.43 -6.58
C MET A 1 9.65 -3.46 -5.49
N HIS A 2 10.16 -3.13 -4.30
CA HIS A 2 10.24 -4.10 -3.21
C HIS A 2 8.94 -4.03 -2.40
N THR A 3 8.16 -5.10 -2.41
CA THR A 3 6.87 -5.17 -1.68
C THR A 3 7.05 -6.01 -0.42
N GLN A 4 6.72 -5.43 0.73
CA GLN A 4 6.70 -6.12 2.01
C GLN A 4 5.26 -6.30 2.48
N LYS A 5 4.90 -7.50 2.91
CA LYS A 5 3.64 -7.72 3.64
C LYS A 5 3.86 -7.27 5.07
N VAL A 6 2.95 -6.45 5.58
CA VAL A 6 2.98 -5.97 6.96
C VAL A 6 1.64 -6.26 7.61
N HIS A 7 1.67 -6.54 8.92
CA HIS A 7 0.48 -6.75 9.72
C HIS A 7 0.51 -5.81 10.91
N PHE A 8 -0.65 -5.30 11.28
CA PHE A 8 -0.79 -4.46 12.46
C PHE A 8 -2.17 -4.66 13.09
N THR A 9 -2.27 -4.42 14.38
CA THR A 9 -3.52 -4.56 15.13
C THR A 9 -4.19 -3.19 15.22
N ASN A 10 -5.50 -3.12 14.95
CA ASN A 10 -6.26 -1.89 15.21
C ASN A 10 -6.69 -1.78 16.67
N ASP A 11 -7.33 -0.66 17.01
CA ASP A 11 -7.87 -0.36 18.33
C ASP A 11 -8.89 -1.42 18.84
N LYS A 12 -9.61 -2.09 17.94
CA LYS A 12 -10.58 -3.15 18.24
C LYS A 12 -9.95 -4.54 18.34
N GLY A 13 -8.64 -4.68 18.21
CA GLY A 13 -7.94 -5.97 18.31
C GLY A 13 -7.95 -6.82 17.03
N TYR A 14 -8.47 -6.31 15.91
CA TYR A 14 -8.42 -7.02 14.63
C TYR A 14 -7.03 -6.92 14.01
N GLN A 15 -6.52 -8.05 13.52
CA GLN A 15 -5.27 -8.09 12.79
C GLN A 15 -5.50 -7.73 11.32
N LEU A 16 -4.92 -6.61 10.92
CA LEU A 16 -5.04 -6.04 9.59
C LEU A 16 -3.83 -6.39 8.74
N SER A 17 -4.07 -6.66 7.46
CA SER A 17 -3.03 -6.95 6.48
C SER A 17 -2.84 -5.78 5.53
N ALA A 18 -1.58 -5.38 5.31
CA ALA A 18 -1.23 -4.35 4.35
C ALA A 18 0.01 -4.73 3.54
N ARG A 19 0.25 -3.98 2.45
CA ARG A 19 1.44 -4.13 1.61
C ARG A 19 2.18 -2.80 1.55
N LEU A 20 3.41 -2.78 2.02
CA LEU A 20 4.32 -1.65 1.89
C LEU A 20 5.15 -1.80 0.63
N GLU A 21 5.00 -0.88 -0.30
CA GLU A 21 5.81 -0.81 -1.52
C GLU A 21 6.90 0.23 -1.35
N LEU A 22 8.15 -0.20 -1.54
CA LEU A 22 9.33 0.64 -1.47
C LEU A 22 9.90 0.89 -2.88
N PRO A 23 10.41 2.12 -3.13
CA PRO A 23 11.13 2.43 -4.35
C PRO A 23 12.41 1.60 -4.47
N VAL A 24 12.77 1.21 -5.71
CA VAL A 24 13.80 0.17 -5.96
C VAL A 24 15.23 0.66 -5.70
N ASN A 25 15.48 1.97 -5.83
CA ASN A 25 16.83 2.51 -5.90
C ASN A 25 17.09 3.70 -4.94
N GLN A 26 16.20 3.93 -3.98
CA GLN A 26 16.37 5.03 -3.03
C GLN A 26 15.67 4.74 -1.72
N LYS A 27 16.16 5.35 -0.64
CA LYS A 27 15.35 5.46 0.58
C LYS A 27 14.14 6.34 0.26
N PRO A 28 12.92 5.93 0.64
CA PRO A 28 11.76 6.79 0.45
C PRO A 28 11.95 8.06 1.29
N HIS A 29 11.80 9.22 0.66
CA HIS A 29 11.77 10.50 1.37
C HIS A 29 10.38 10.79 1.94
N THR A 30 9.35 10.09 1.46
CA THR A 30 7.96 10.28 1.87
C THR A 30 7.21 8.95 1.82
N TYR A 31 6.23 8.81 2.71
CA TYR A 31 5.33 7.67 2.76
C TYR A 31 3.90 8.14 2.51
N ALA A 32 3.16 7.40 1.67
CA ALA A 32 1.74 7.62 1.40
C ALA A 32 0.93 6.43 1.89
N LEU A 33 -0.15 6.71 2.63
CA LEU A 33 -1.17 5.72 2.95
C LEU A 33 -2.18 5.68 1.79
N PHE A 34 -2.23 4.56 1.08
CA PHE A 34 -3.23 4.35 0.04
C PHE A 34 -4.28 3.36 0.53
N ALA A 35 -5.27 3.91 1.22
CA ALA A 35 -6.47 3.22 1.64
C ALA A 35 -7.39 2.97 0.44
N HIS A 36 -7.75 1.71 0.22
CA HIS A 36 -8.70 1.36 -0.83
C HIS A 36 -9.54 0.15 -0.43
N CYS A 37 -10.58 -0.13 -1.22
CA CYS A 37 -11.48 -1.27 -1.00
C CYS A 37 -11.28 -2.29 -2.12
N PHE A 38 -10.48 -3.35 -1.88
CA PHE A 38 -10.23 -4.39 -2.91
C PHE A 38 -11.53 -5.09 -3.35
N THR A 39 -12.49 -5.19 -2.44
CA THR A 39 -13.78 -5.87 -2.63
C THR A 39 -14.83 -4.99 -3.33
N CYS A 40 -14.68 -3.66 -3.30
CA CYS A 40 -15.63 -2.74 -3.92
C CYS A 40 -15.51 -2.71 -5.45
N ASN A 41 -14.35 -3.09 -6.01
CA ASN A 41 -14.14 -3.00 -7.45
C ASN A 41 -13.15 -4.07 -7.94
N LYS A 42 -13.56 -4.86 -8.95
CA LYS A 42 -12.76 -5.96 -9.54
C LYS A 42 -11.45 -5.49 -10.21
N ASN A 43 -11.30 -4.18 -10.48
CA ASN A 43 -10.16 -3.65 -11.24
C ASN A 43 -9.02 -3.13 -10.33
N LEU A 44 -8.11 -4.04 -9.98
CA LEU A 44 -6.89 -3.75 -9.21
C LEU A 44 -5.78 -3.08 -10.02
N SER A 45 -5.98 -2.88 -11.32
CA SER A 45 -5.03 -2.26 -12.23
C SER A 45 -4.79 -0.78 -11.90
N ALA A 46 -5.84 -0.03 -11.59
CA ALA A 46 -5.75 1.38 -11.24
C ALA A 46 -4.88 1.59 -9.99
N VAL A 47 -5.14 0.80 -8.94
CA VAL A 47 -4.38 0.84 -7.68
C VAL A 47 -2.90 0.54 -7.94
N ARG A 48 -2.59 -0.51 -8.72
CA ARG A 48 -1.21 -0.84 -9.07
C ARG A 48 -0.52 0.26 -9.86
N ASN A 49 -1.21 0.89 -10.81
CA ASN A 49 -0.65 1.96 -11.63
C ASN A 49 -0.35 3.21 -10.78
N ILE A 50 -1.26 3.61 -9.89
CA ILE A 50 -1.04 4.74 -8.98
C ILE A 50 0.16 4.46 -8.07
N SER A 51 0.21 3.30 -7.42
CA SER A 51 1.33 2.95 -6.55
C SER A 51 2.66 2.88 -7.29
N ARG A 52 2.66 2.40 -8.54
CA ARG A 52 3.86 2.41 -9.39
C ARG A 52 4.34 3.82 -9.70
N SER A 53 3.44 4.72 -10.09
CA SER A 53 3.78 6.13 -10.37
C SER A 53 4.33 6.83 -9.14
N LEU A 54 3.74 6.60 -7.96
CA LEU A 54 4.22 7.16 -6.69
C LEU A 54 5.62 6.62 -6.32
N ASN A 55 5.86 5.32 -6.50
CA ASN A 55 7.17 4.73 -6.26
C ASN A 55 8.23 5.24 -7.25
N MET A 56 7.87 5.50 -8.51
CA MET A 56 8.77 6.14 -9.47
C MET A 56 9.12 7.58 -9.07
N ALA A 57 8.21 8.27 -8.39
CA ALA A 57 8.45 9.58 -7.79
C ALA A 57 9.17 9.51 -6.42
N GLY A 58 9.60 8.33 -5.98
CA GLY A 58 10.36 8.18 -4.74
C GLY A 58 9.54 8.03 -3.45
N ILE A 59 8.22 7.89 -3.60
CA ILE A 59 7.28 7.79 -2.48
C ILE A 59 7.01 6.32 -2.18
N ALA A 60 7.25 5.91 -0.93
CA ALA A 60 6.82 4.59 -0.46
C ALA A 60 5.30 4.58 -0.23
N VAL A 61 4.63 3.50 -0.62
CA VAL A 61 3.17 3.41 -0.55
C VAL A 61 2.76 2.26 0.35
N LEU A 62 2.04 2.56 1.43
CA LEU A 62 1.37 1.56 2.25
C LEU A 62 -0.05 1.36 1.71
N ARG A 63 -0.28 0.24 1.02
CA ARG A 63 -1.60 -0.15 0.57
C ARG A 63 -2.32 -0.93 1.65
N PHE A 64 -3.48 -0.43 2.07
CA PHE A 64 -4.29 -0.99 3.13
C PHE A 64 -5.72 -1.26 2.62
N ASP A 65 -6.25 -2.45 2.91
CA ASP A 65 -7.61 -2.85 2.55
C ASP A 65 -8.59 -2.47 3.66
N PHE A 66 -9.56 -1.61 3.34
CA PHE A 66 -10.55 -1.13 4.29
C PHE A 66 -11.55 -2.19 4.76
N THR A 67 -11.73 -3.27 4.01
CA THR A 67 -12.78 -4.26 4.31
C THR A 67 -12.37 -5.36 5.28
N GLY A 68 -11.08 -5.43 5.65
CA GLY A 68 -10.55 -6.51 6.50
C GLY A 68 -10.31 -7.79 5.70
#